data_AF-A0A956L1M0-F1
#
_entry.id   AF-A0A956L1M0-F1
#
_cell.length_a   1.000
_cell.length_b   1.000
_cell.length_c   1.000
_cell.angle_alpha   90.00
_cell.angle_beta   90.00
_cell.angle_gamma   90.00
#
_symmetry.space_group_name_H-M   'P 1'
#
loop_
_entity.id
_entity.type
_entity.pdbx_description
1 polymer ?
#
loop_
_entity_poly.entity_id
_entity_poly.type
_entity_poly.pdbx_seq_one_letter_code
_entity_poly.pdbx_strand_id
1 'polypeptide(L)'
;MSNAIGTFSTLLHLITGRPVDEGQGRARRIQLMVTAGLFSLVFAALWGLAVGSASIGLALANIYKVPMIVLLAALFSIPAGLLALRVSGADYRASDLLISFFTAVFSGSLVLGVLSPLVALYYHTSAWAGPFLGMGSAFVALGVAGFVFVRATLRRRKQGEQTGSLALPTITMVVMNAACLLQLVALASPILPEATIFEGGVDGVIAR
;
A
#
# COMPACT_ATOMS: atom_id res chain seq x y z
N MET A 1 2.42 19.17 19.10
CA MET A 1 1.51 18.92 17.94
C MET A 1 2.00 19.54 16.63
N SER A 2 2.75 20.66 16.62
CA SER A 2 3.33 21.27 15.40
C SER A 2 4.11 20.30 14.49
N ASN A 3 4.91 19.37 15.06
CA ASN A 3 5.74 18.45 14.28
C ASN A 3 4.97 17.36 13.50
N ALA A 4 3.80 16.93 13.98
CA ALA A 4 3.02 15.86 13.33
C ALA A 4 2.34 16.38 12.05
N ILE A 5 1.73 17.56 12.12
CA ILE A 5 1.07 18.22 10.99
C ILE A 5 2.09 18.52 9.88
N GLY A 6 3.27 19.05 10.25
CA GLY A 6 4.35 19.31 9.28
C GLY A 6 4.86 18.03 8.62
N THR A 7 4.99 16.94 9.37
CA THR A 7 5.42 15.64 8.81
C THR A 7 4.36 15.06 7.88
N PHE A 8 3.08 15.12 8.24
CA PHE A 8 1.98 14.68 7.39
C PHE A 8 1.91 15.48 6.08
N SER A 9 2.01 16.82 6.15
CA SER A 9 2.11 17.68 4.96
C SER A 9 3.31 17.31 4.08
N THR A 10 4.46 17.00 4.69
CA THR A 10 5.63 16.51 3.95
C THR A 10 5.31 15.20 3.21
N LEU A 11 4.63 14.24 3.86
CA LEU A 11 4.22 12.99 3.22
C LEU A 11 3.28 13.22 2.03
N LEU A 12 2.31 14.14 2.15
CA LEU A 12 1.45 14.53 1.03
C LEU A 12 2.24 15.16 -0.12
N HIS A 13 3.24 15.98 0.17
CA HIS A 13 4.14 16.50 -0.84
C HIS A 13 4.95 15.40 -1.53
N LEU A 14 5.37 14.36 -0.81
CA LEU A 14 6.07 13.22 -1.40
C LEU A 14 5.19 12.45 -2.39
N ILE A 15 3.88 12.34 -2.15
CA ILE A 15 2.92 11.73 -3.10
C ILE A 15 2.95 12.44 -4.45
N THR A 16 3.11 13.76 -4.46
CA THR A 16 3.19 14.54 -5.71
C THR A 16 4.48 14.29 -6.52
N GLY A 17 5.42 13.52 -5.95
CA GLY A 17 6.71 13.19 -6.53
C GLY A 17 7.78 14.25 -6.30
N ARG A 18 7.61 15.12 -5.28
CA ARG A 18 8.69 16.02 -4.87
C ARG A 18 9.86 15.20 -4.29
N PRO A 19 11.12 15.53 -4.63
CA PRO A 19 12.28 14.89 -4.02
C PRO A 19 12.39 15.30 -2.56
N VAL A 20 12.99 14.42 -1.74
CA VAL A 20 13.46 14.83 -0.41
C VAL A 20 14.70 15.67 -0.59
N ASP A 21 14.68 16.86 0.00
CA ASP A 21 15.79 17.81 -0.05
C ASP A 21 17.12 17.15 0.34
N GLU A 22 18.17 17.37 -0.45
CA GLU A 22 19.46 16.69 -0.29
C GLU A 22 20.17 17.10 1.00
N GLY A 23 19.87 18.29 1.53
CA GLY A 23 20.33 18.75 2.84
C GLY A 23 19.69 18.01 4.03
N GLN A 24 18.61 17.25 3.81
CA GLN A 24 17.99 16.44 4.86
C GLN A 24 18.71 15.10 4.99
N GLY A 25 19.46 14.95 6.08
CA GLY A 25 20.29 13.77 6.35
C GLY A 25 19.53 12.42 6.38
N ARG A 26 20.30 11.32 6.43
CA ARG A 26 19.77 9.93 6.40
C ARG A 26 18.70 9.66 7.47
N ALA A 27 18.84 10.24 8.65
CA ALA A 27 17.89 10.10 9.75
C ALA A 27 16.48 10.60 9.38
N ARG A 28 16.38 11.74 8.68
CA ARG A 28 15.09 12.30 8.25
C ARG A 28 14.40 11.41 7.23
N ARG A 29 15.16 10.81 6.31
CA ARG A 29 14.62 9.87 5.32
C ARG A 29 14.04 8.62 5.98
N ILE A 30 14.75 8.05 6.95
CA ILE A 30 14.24 6.91 7.74
C ILE A 30 12.99 7.32 8.52
N GLN A 31 13.01 8.47 9.18
CA GLN A 31 11.84 9.00 9.88
C GLN A 31 10.62 9.11 8.96
N LEU A 32 10.79 9.63 7.74
CA LEU A 32 9.70 9.75 6.76
C LEU A 32 9.18 8.38 6.31
N MET A 33 10.07 7.41 6.06
CA MET A 33 9.68 6.04 5.70
C MET A 33 8.89 5.36 6.82
N VAL A 34 9.38 5.44 8.06
CA VAL A 34 8.71 4.88 9.24
C VAL A 34 7.36 5.57 9.47
N THR A 35 7.31 6.90 9.38
CA THR A 35 6.07 7.65 9.60
C THR A 35 5.04 7.36 8.52
N ALA A 36 5.46 7.26 7.25
CA ALA A 36 4.60 6.85 6.15
C ALA A 36 4.05 5.43 6.38
N GLY A 37 4.91 4.49 6.76
CA GLY A 37 4.51 3.13 7.14
C GLY A 37 3.47 3.12 8.26
N LEU A 38 3.73 3.82 9.38
CA LEU A 38 2.81 3.90 10.51
C LEU A 38 1.45 4.49 10.14
N PHE A 39 1.41 5.61 9.39
CA PHE A 39 0.14 6.15 8.91
C PHE A 39 -0.59 5.18 7.96
N SER A 40 0.15 4.44 7.13
CA SER A 40 -0.44 3.42 6.26
C SER A 40 -1.19 2.36 7.09
N LEU A 41 -0.58 1.90 8.19
CA LEU A 41 -1.21 0.92 9.08
C LEU A 41 -2.46 1.48 9.74
N VAL A 42 -2.44 2.74 10.17
CA VAL A 42 -3.62 3.40 10.76
C VAL A 42 -4.78 3.45 9.75
N PHE A 43 -4.54 3.92 8.52
CA PHE A 43 -5.61 3.97 7.52
C PHE A 43 -6.08 2.60 7.06
N ALA A 44 -5.17 1.62 6.98
CA ALA A 44 -5.53 0.23 6.72
C ALA A 44 -6.44 -0.34 7.83
N ALA A 45 -6.17 -0.02 9.10
CA ALA A 45 -7.01 -0.44 10.23
C ALA A 45 -8.40 0.21 10.16
N LEU A 46 -8.47 1.50 9.85
CA LEU A 46 -9.74 2.23 9.69
C LEU A 46 -10.60 1.64 8.57
N TRP A 47 -9.98 1.25 7.47
CA TRP A 47 -10.70 0.56 6.39
C TRP A 47 -11.12 -0.86 6.78
N GLY A 48 -10.25 -1.62 7.45
CA GLY A 48 -10.59 -2.95 7.95
C GLY A 48 -11.79 -2.95 8.91
N LEU A 49 -11.84 -1.96 9.81
CA LEU A 49 -12.98 -1.72 10.70
C LEU A 49 -14.26 -1.44 9.91
N ALA A 50 -14.19 -0.58 8.90
CA ALA A 50 -15.35 -0.25 8.07
C ALA A 50 -15.87 -1.46 7.27
N VAL A 51 -14.98 -2.25 6.69
CA VAL A 51 -15.34 -3.46 5.95
C VAL A 51 -15.96 -4.52 6.86
N GLY A 52 -15.45 -4.65 8.09
CA GLY A 52 -15.97 -5.58 9.09
C GLY A 52 -17.19 -5.06 9.86
N SER A 53 -17.63 -3.82 9.63
CA SER A 53 -18.60 -3.11 10.50
C SER A 53 -19.95 -3.81 10.67
N ALA A 54 -20.35 -4.66 9.72
CA ALA A 54 -21.56 -5.48 9.80
C ALA A 54 -21.52 -6.53 10.95
N SER A 55 -20.33 -6.88 11.47
CA SER A 55 -20.22 -7.71 12.67
C SER A 55 -19.05 -7.27 13.55
N ILE A 56 -19.30 -7.09 14.85
CA ILE A 56 -18.29 -6.61 15.79
C ILE A 56 -17.07 -7.55 15.82
N GLY A 57 -17.30 -8.87 15.72
CA GLY A 57 -16.23 -9.87 15.64
C GLY A 57 -15.32 -9.68 14.42
N LEU A 58 -15.88 -9.49 13.22
CA LEU A 58 -15.08 -9.26 12.01
C LEU A 58 -14.41 -7.87 12.04
N ALA A 59 -15.08 -6.83 12.54
CA ALA A 59 -14.48 -5.51 12.68
C ALA A 59 -13.23 -5.56 13.57
N LEU A 60 -13.32 -6.20 14.74
CA LEU A 60 -12.20 -6.39 15.65
C LEU A 60 -11.13 -7.32 15.07
N ALA A 61 -11.49 -8.33 14.28
CA ALA A 61 -10.51 -9.14 13.57
C ALA A 61 -9.74 -8.32 12.53
N ASN A 62 -10.47 -7.50 11.75
CA ASN A 62 -9.91 -6.73 10.65
C ASN A 62 -9.03 -5.55 11.11
N ILE A 63 -9.24 -5.03 12.33
CA ILE A 63 -8.41 -3.95 12.88
C ILE A 63 -6.92 -4.32 12.92
N TYR A 64 -6.59 -5.61 13.11
CA TYR A 64 -5.22 -6.10 13.15
C TYR A 64 -4.86 -6.90 11.89
N LYS A 65 -5.78 -7.67 11.30
CA LYS A 65 -5.51 -8.45 10.08
C LYS A 65 -5.12 -7.54 8.91
N VAL A 66 -5.87 -6.48 8.63
CA VAL A 66 -5.61 -5.64 7.45
C VAL A 66 -4.28 -4.89 7.56
N PRO A 67 -3.93 -4.22 8.66
CA PRO A 67 -2.60 -3.64 8.82
C PRO A 67 -1.48 -4.67 8.75
N MET A 68 -1.68 -5.85 9.34
CA MET A 68 -0.69 -6.93 9.28
C MET A 68 -0.44 -7.37 7.84
N ILE A 69 -1.48 -7.55 7.03
CA ILE A 69 -1.37 -7.88 5.60
C ILE A 69 -0.55 -6.81 4.85
N VAL A 70 -0.89 -5.53 5.04
CA VAL A 70 -0.17 -4.40 4.41
C VAL A 70 1.30 -4.38 4.85
N LEU A 71 1.58 -4.57 6.13
CA LEU A 71 2.93 -4.59 6.68
C LEU A 71 3.76 -5.75 6.11
N LEU A 72 3.22 -6.98 6.13
CA LEU A 72 3.92 -8.16 5.65
C LEU A 72 4.16 -8.10 4.14
N ALA A 73 3.17 -7.66 3.35
CA ALA A 73 3.36 -7.46 1.91
C ALA A 73 4.44 -6.41 1.61
N ALA A 74 4.50 -5.33 2.38
CA ALA A 74 5.57 -4.35 2.29
C ALA A 74 6.93 -4.95 2.65
N LEU A 75 7.02 -5.72 3.73
CA LEU A 75 8.27 -6.35 4.16
C LEU A 75 8.79 -7.39 3.15
N PHE A 76 7.92 -8.21 2.57
CA PHE A 76 8.33 -9.23 1.60
C PHE A 76 8.71 -8.67 0.23
N SER A 77 8.17 -7.49 -0.15
CA SER A 77 8.50 -6.87 -1.44
C SER A 77 9.80 -6.06 -1.43
N ILE A 78 10.25 -5.57 -0.27
CA ILE A 78 11.53 -4.85 -0.10
C ILE A 78 12.75 -5.65 -0.60
N PRO A 79 13.02 -6.89 -0.13
CA PRO A 79 14.21 -7.63 -0.55
C PRO A 79 14.19 -7.94 -2.05
N ALA A 80 13.02 -8.27 -2.61
CA ALA A 80 12.85 -8.51 -4.04
C ALA A 80 13.18 -7.25 -4.87
N GLY A 81 12.71 -6.09 -4.43
CA GLY A 81 13.00 -4.81 -5.07
C GLY A 81 14.47 -4.40 -5.02
N LEU A 82 15.10 -4.57 -3.85
CA LEU A 82 16.52 -4.26 -3.67
C LEU A 82 17.40 -5.21 -4.48
N LEU A 83 17.05 -6.50 -4.56
CA LEU A 83 17.74 -7.45 -5.42
C LEU A 83 17.61 -7.06 -6.90
N ALA A 84 16.38 -6.78 -7.36
CA ALA A 84 16.12 -6.35 -8.73
C ALA A 84 16.87 -5.05 -9.07
N LEU A 85 17.02 -4.13 -8.12
CA LEU A 85 17.81 -2.91 -8.29
C LEU A 85 19.30 -3.21 -8.48
N ARG A 86 19.84 -4.20 -7.74
CA ARG A 86 21.24 -4.62 -7.90
C ARG A 86 21.47 -5.34 -9.23
N VAL A 87 20.54 -6.19 -9.63
CA VAL A 87 20.61 -6.94 -10.90
C VAL A 87 20.46 -6.00 -12.10
N SER A 88 19.67 -4.93 -11.99
CA SER A 88 19.47 -3.99 -13.11
C SER A 88 20.66 -3.07 -13.38
N GLY A 89 21.64 -2.99 -12.47
CA GLY A 89 22.82 -2.14 -12.62
C GLY A 89 22.50 -0.63 -12.65
N ALA A 90 21.32 -0.21 -12.20
CA ALA A 90 20.95 1.21 -12.18
C ALA A 90 21.75 2.00 -11.11
N ASP A 91 22.18 3.23 -11.43
CA ASP A 91 22.81 4.16 -10.48
C ASP A 91 21.75 4.89 -9.64
N TYR A 92 20.88 4.11 -9.01
CA TYR A 92 19.76 4.61 -8.24
C TYR A 92 19.92 4.26 -6.76
N ARG A 93 19.71 5.26 -5.91
CA ARG A 93 19.88 5.10 -4.48
C ARG A 93 18.75 4.23 -3.92
N ALA A 94 19.11 3.14 -3.23
CA ALA A 94 18.15 2.26 -2.58
C ALA A 94 17.21 3.01 -1.60
N SER A 95 17.70 4.06 -0.92
CA SER A 95 16.88 4.89 -0.03
C SER A 95 15.81 5.70 -0.79
N ASP A 96 16.08 6.13 -2.02
CA ASP A 96 15.10 6.81 -2.87
C ASP A 96 14.05 5.85 -3.42
N LEU A 97 14.42 4.58 -3.64
CA LEU A 97 13.46 3.52 -3.99
C LEU A 97 12.53 3.22 -2.81
N LEU A 98 13.10 2.99 -1.63
CA LEU A 98 12.34 2.67 -0.42
C LEU A 98 11.42 3.82 0.00
N ILE A 99 11.89 5.07 -0.06
CA ILE A 99 11.00 6.19 0.27
C ILE A 99 9.89 6.38 -0.75
N SER A 100 10.14 6.10 -2.04
CA SER A 100 9.07 6.05 -3.06
C SER A 100 8.07 4.95 -2.75
N PHE A 101 8.56 3.78 -2.33
CA PHE A 101 7.74 2.63 -1.96
C PHE A 101 6.84 2.91 -0.74
N PHE A 102 7.41 3.38 0.37
CA PHE A 102 6.62 3.71 1.57
C PHE A 102 5.66 4.88 1.32
N THR A 103 6.02 5.85 0.48
CA THR A 103 5.10 6.93 0.06
C THR A 103 3.91 6.37 -0.73
N ALA A 104 4.15 5.38 -1.59
CA ALA A 104 3.10 4.71 -2.36
C ALA A 104 2.17 3.87 -1.48
N VAL A 105 2.73 3.07 -0.56
CA VAL A 105 1.94 2.31 0.44
C VAL A 105 1.08 3.27 1.26
N PHE A 106 1.66 4.37 1.73
CA PHE A 106 0.92 5.44 2.42
C PHE A 106 -0.20 6.02 1.56
N SER A 107 0.05 6.32 0.29
CA SER A 107 -0.99 6.86 -0.60
C SER A 107 -2.13 5.87 -0.84
N GLY A 108 -1.83 4.59 -1.04
CA GLY A 108 -2.84 3.55 -1.20
C GLY A 108 -3.68 3.40 0.07
N SER A 109 -3.04 3.29 1.23
CA SER A 109 -3.74 3.20 2.51
C SER A 109 -4.54 4.48 2.81
N LEU A 110 -4.05 5.67 2.45
CA LEU A 110 -4.80 6.91 2.60
C LEU A 110 -6.11 6.87 1.79
N VAL A 111 -6.09 6.32 0.57
CA VAL A 111 -7.32 6.11 -0.23
C VAL A 111 -8.29 5.18 0.50
N LEU A 112 -7.80 4.08 1.08
CA LEU A 112 -8.62 3.19 1.90
C LEU A 112 -9.25 3.94 3.09
N GLY A 113 -8.46 4.75 3.79
CA GLY A 113 -8.93 5.57 4.92
C GLY A 113 -9.99 6.59 4.50
N VAL A 114 -9.82 7.24 3.35
CA VAL A 114 -10.79 8.21 2.81
C VAL A 114 -12.09 7.53 2.38
N LEU A 115 -12.02 6.32 1.82
CA LEU A 115 -13.19 5.55 1.39
C LEU A 115 -13.86 4.77 2.53
N SER A 116 -13.20 4.63 3.70
CA SER A 116 -13.70 3.87 4.85
C SER A 116 -15.12 4.28 5.31
N PRO A 117 -15.46 5.57 5.47
CA PRO A 117 -16.83 5.97 5.84
C PRO A 117 -17.88 5.55 4.82
N LEU A 118 -17.56 5.64 3.53
CA LEU A 118 -18.46 5.23 2.46
C LEU A 118 -18.67 3.71 2.49
N VAL A 119 -17.60 2.94 2.65
CA VAL A 119 -17.68 1.48 2.78
C VAL A 119 -18.55 1.09 3.99
N ALA A 120 -18.33 1.71 5.16
CA ALA A 120 -19.12 1.44 6.36
C ALA A 120 -20.62 1.72 6.15
N LEU A 121 -20.96 2.87 5.53
CA LEU A 121 -22.35 3.22 5.24
C LEU A 121 -23.02 2.17 4.35
N TYR A 122 -22.36 1.71 3.30
CA TYR A 122 -22.92 0.72 2.39
C TYR A 122 -23.03 -0.67 3.02
N TYR A 123 -22.14 -1.05 3.93
CA TYR A 123 -22.28 -2.29 4.71
C TYR A 123 -23.51 -2.28 5.63
N HIS A 124 -23.94 -1.11 6.12
CA HIS A 124 -25.14 -0.98 6.93
C HIS A 124 -26.43 -0.69 6.13
N THR A 125 -26.33 -0.33 4.85
CA THR A 125 -27.48 0.07 4.04
C THR A 125 -27.78 -0.88 2.86
N SER A 126 -26.82 -1.71 2.43
CA SER A 126 -26.99 -2.62 1.30
C SER A 126 -26.15 -3.89 1.42
N ALA A 127 -26.82 -5.04 1.48
CA ALA A 127 -26.17 -6.35 1.52
C ALA A 127 -25.35 -6.68 0.26
N TRP A 128 -25.72 -6.12 -0.89
CA TRP A 128 -25.04 -6.37 -2.16
C TRP A 128 -23.94 -5.35 -2.45
N ALA A 129 -24.18 -4.05 -2.22
CA ALA A 129 -23.22 -3.00 -2.57
C ALA A 129 -22.00 -2.93 -1.63
N GLY A 130 -22.14 -3.33 -0.35
CA GLY A 130 -21.05 -3.33 0.63
C GLY A 130 -19.82 -4.11 0.17
N PRO A 131 -19.94 -5.41 -0.19
CA PRO A 131 -18.82 -6.20 -0.69
C PRO A 131 -18.14 -5.64 -1.94
N PHE A 132 -18.91 -5.16 -2.93
CA PHE A 132 -18.33 -4.57 -4.14
C PHE A 132 -17.57 -3.28 -3.86
N LEU A 133 -18.04 -2.45 -2.93
CA LEU A 133 -17.33 -1.24 -2.52
C LEU A 133 -16.08 -1.56 -1.69
N GLY A 134 -16.13 -2.59 -0.84
CA GLY A 134 -14.95 -3.13 -0.17
C GLY A 134 -13.89 -3.56 -1.19
N MET A 135 -14.22 -4.47 -2.11
CA MET A 135 -13.27 -4.92 -3.14
C MET A 135 -12.80 -3.78 -4.05
N GLY A 136 -13.73 -2.94 -4.52
CA GLY A 136 -13.45 -1.82 -5.41
C GLY A 136 -12.49 -0.81 -4.78
N SER A 137 -12.71 -0.45 -3.51
CA SER A 137 -11.81 0.47 -2.80
C SER A 137 -10.41 -0.12 -2.62
N ALA A 138 -10.28 -1.44 -2.39
CA ALA A 138 -8.99 -2.12 -2.35
C ALA A 138 -8.25 -2.07 -3.70
N PHE A 139 -8.93 -2.31 -4.82
CA PHE A 139 -8.33 -2.20 -6.14
C PHE A 139 -7.93 -0.76 -6.50
N VAL A 140 -8.77 0.22 -6.17
CA VAL A 140 -8.44 1.65 -6.38
C VAL A 140 -7.21 2.03 -5.56
N ALA A 141 -7.13 1.62 -4.30
CA ALA A 141 -5.97 1.86 -3.45
C ALA A 141 -4.69 1.22 -4.01
N LEU A 142 -4.76 -0.02 -4.51
CA LEU A 142 -3.64 -0.70 -5.15
C LEU A 142 -3.19 0.04 -6.43
N GLY A 143 -4.14 0.46 -7.27
CA GLY A 143 -3.88 1.23 -8.48
C GLY A 143 -3.21 2.58 -8.18
N VAL A 144 -3.71 3.32 -7.18
CA VAL A 144 -3.12 4.59 -6.74
C VAL A 144 -1.72 4.39 -6.18
N ALA A 145 -1.51 3.36 -5.33
CA ALA A 145 -0.19 3.04 -4.81
C ALA A 145 0.79 2.71 -5.95
N GLY A 146 0.40 1.84 -6.89
CA GLY A 146 1.23 1.51 -8.05
C GLY A 146 1.58 2.73 -8.90
N PHE A 147 0.59 3.58 -9.20
CA PHE A 147 0.80 4.81 -9.95
C PHE A 147 1.73 5.79 -9.23
N VAL A 148 1.51 6.04 -7.93
CA VAL A 148 2.34 6.93 -7.12
C VAL A 148 3.76 6.38 -7.01
N PHE A 149 3.94 5.07 -6.85
CA PHE A 149 5.26 4.46 -6.80
C PHE A 149 6.04 4.67 -8.10
N VAL A 150 5.44 4.29 -9.23
CA VAL A 150 6.05 4.45 -10.56
C VAL A 150 6.39 5.92 -10.80
N ARG A 151 5.44 6.83 -10.56
CA ARG A 151 5.65 8.28 -10.72
C ARG A 151 6.76 8.81 -9.80
N ALA A 152 6.78 8.42 -8.54
CA ALA A 152 7.78 8.88 -7.57
C ALA A 152 9.18 8.38 -7.93
N THR A 153 9.30 7.11 -8.34
CA THR A 153 10.57 6.53 -8.77
C THR A 153 11.10 7.23 -10.02
N LEU A 154 10.26 7.44 -11.04
CA LEU A 154 10.63 8.12 -12.28
C LEU A 154 11.03 9.59 -12.06
N ARG A 155 10.34 10.32 -11.17
CA ARG A 155 10.65 11.74 -10.88
C ARG A 155 11.91 11.94 -10.05
N ARG A 156 12.37 10.93 -9.30
CA ARG A 156 13.57 10.99 -8.46
C ARG A 156 14.82 10.45 -9.14
N ARG A 157 14.72 10.04 -10.40
CA ARG A 157 15.84 9.63 -11.24
C ARG A 157 16.78 10.81 -11.49
N LYS A 158 18.09 10.55 -11.50
CA LYS A 158 19.09 11.57 -11.87
C LYS A 158 19.02 11.86 -13.37
N GLN A 159 19.32 13.10 -13.75
CA GLN A 159 19.52 13.45 -15.17
C GLN A 159 20.68 12.61 -15.72
N GLY A 160 20.43 11.83 -16.78
CA GLY A 160 21.41 10.91 -17.39
C GLY A 160 21.20 9.42 -17.10
N GLU A 161 20.29 9.06 -16.18
CA GLU A 161 19.75 7.67 -16.01
C GLU A 161 19.34 7.09 -17.39
N GLN A 162 19.20 5.77 -17.60
CA GLN A 162 18.35 5.25 -18.69
C GLN A 162 17.01 4.81 -18.08
N THR A 163 15.87 5.15 -18.70
CA THR A 163 14.53 4.86 -18.10
C THR A 163 14.32 3.36 -17.91
N GLY A 164 14.88 2.55 -18.81
CA GLY A 164 14.72 1.10 -18.81
C GLY A 164 15.38 0.40 -17.60
N SER A 165 16.45 0.94 -17.04
CA SER A 165 17.16 0.28 -15.93
C SER A 165 16.39 0.30 -14.61
N LEU A 166 15.44 1.23 -14.46
CA LEU A 166 14.56 1.33 -13.28
C LEU A 166 13.24 0.58 -13.45
N ALA A 167 12.92 0.12 -14.66
CA ALA A 167 11.70 -0.62 -14.92
C ALA A 167 11.70 -1.94 -14.13
N LEU A 168 12.82 -2.68 -14.16
CA LEU A 168 12.96 -3.96 -13.47
C LEU A 168 12.67 -3.85 -11.95
N PRO A 169 13.41 -3.04 -11.15
CA PRO A 169 13.13 -2.94 -9.71
C PRO A 169 11.72 -2.42 -9.40
N THR A 170 11.21 -1.48 -10.20
CA THR A 170 9.87 -0.92 -9.97
C THR A 170 8.80 -1.98 -10.20
N ILE A 171 8.85 -2.68 -11.33
CA ILE A 171 7.89 -3.73 -11.68
C ILE A 171 7.98 -4.87 -10.66
N THR A 172 9.18 -5.32 -10.30
CA THR A 172 9.36 -6.40 -9.30
C THR A 172 8.74 -6.03 -7.96
N MET A 173 8.94 -4.81 -7.45
CA MET A 173 8.32 -4.40 -6.18
C MET A 173 6.79 -4.34 -6.26
N VAL A 174 6.23 -3.79 -7.35
CA VAL A 174 4.78 -3.69 -7.53
C VAL A 174 4.16 -5.08 -7.60
N VAL A 175 4.72 -5.95 -8.46
CA VAL A 175 4.21 -7.31 -8.66
C VAL A 175 4.36 -8.13 -7.37
N MET A 176 5.51 -8.07 -6.70
CA MET A 176 5.72 -8.80 -5.45
C MET A 176 4.79 -8.32 -4.35
N ASN A 177 4.61 -7.01 -4.18
CA ASN A 177 3.68 -6.46 -3.20
C ASN A 177 2.24 -6.89 -3.51
N ALA A 178 1.78 -6.74 -4.76
CA ALA A 178 0.44 -7.14 -5.16
C ALA A 178 0.19 -8.65 -4.96
N ALA A 179 1.15 -9.50 -5.34
CA ALA A 179 1.07 -10.94 -5.15
C ALA A 179 1.02 -11.32 -3.65
N CYS A 180 1.87 -10.70 -2.82
CA CYS A 180 1.83 -10.90 -1.37
C CYS A 180 0.51 -10.43 -0.76
N LEU A 181 -0.03 -9.28 -1.18
CA LEU A 181 -1.33 -8.81 -0.72
C LEU A 181 -2.43 -9.82 -1.03
N LEU A 182 -2.51 -10.30 -2.28
CA LEU A 182 -3.50 -11.29 -2.68
C LEU A 182 -3.37 -12.59 -1.86
N GLN A 183 -2.15 -13.10 -1.69
CA GLN A 183 -1.91 -14.32 -0.93
C GLN A 183 -2.24 -14.15 0.56
N LEU A 184 -1.82 -13.04 1.18
CA LEU A 184 -2.06 -12.78 2.59
C LEU A 184 -3.53 -12.50 2.88
N VAL A 185 -4.26 -11.86 1.94
CA VAL A 185 -5.72 -11.71 2.01
C VAL A 185 -6.41 -13.08 1.98
N ALA A 186 -5.99 -13.97 1.07
CA ALA A 186 -6.53 -15.32 0.99
C ALA A 186 -6.31 -16.10 2.29
N LEU A 187 -5.11 -16.00 2.89
CA LEU A 187 -4.78 -16.66 4.16
C LEU A 187 -5.52 -16.07 5.38
N ALA A 188 -5.81 -14.77 5.37
CA ALA A 188 -6.46 -14.08 6.48
C ALA A 188 -8.00 -14.11 6.43
N SER A 189 -8.57 -14.78 5.42
CA SER A 189 -10.02 -14.94 5.23
C SER A 189 -10.71 -15.51 6.48
N PRO A 190 -11.95 -15.08 6.82
CA PRO A 190 -12.72 -14.02 6.16
C PRO A 190 -12.29 -12.62 6.59
N ILE A 191 -12.22 -11.70 5.62
CA ILE A 191 -12.08 -10.25 5.81
C ILE A 191 -13.41 -9.54 5.48
N LEU A 192 -14.13 -10.04 4.49
CA LEU A 192 -15.47 -9.58 4.09
C LEU A 192 -16.53 -10.46 4.79
N PRO A 193 -17.67 -9.90 5.23
CA PRO A 193 -18.81 -10.70 5.70
C PRO A 193 -19.27 -11.69 4.63
N GLU A 194 -19.65 -12.91 5.05
CA GLU A 194 -19.87 -14.09 4.20
C GLU A 194 -20.86 -13.87 3.06
N ALA A 195 -20.32 -13.55 1.88
CA ALA A 195 -20.81 -13.85 0.54
C ALA A 195 -19.74 -13.43 -0.49
N THR A 196 -18.58 -14.09 -0.54
CA THR A 196 -17.56 -13.77 -1.56
C THR A 196 -16.90 -14.98 -2.20
N ILE A 197 -16.71 -14.87 -3.52
CA ILE A 197 -16.11 -15.80 -4.50
C ILE A 197 -14.67 -16.25 -4.21
N PHE A 198 -14.04 -15.82 -3.12
CA PHE A 198 -12.62 -16.06 -2.80
C PHE A 198 -12.38 -17.24 -1.84
N GLU A 199 -13.33 -18.15 -1.71
CA GLU A 199 -13.26 -19.29 -0.76
C GLU A 199 -12.15 -20.34 -1.04
N GLY A 200 -11.20 -20.09 -1.95
CA GLY A 200 -10.17 -21.07 -2.32
C GLY A 200 -8.83 -20.53 -2.82
N GLY A 201 -8.52 -19.23 -2.68
CA GLY A 201 -7.25 -18.66 -3.19
C GLY A 201 -7.12 -18.72 -4.72
N VAL A 202 -5.88 -18.67 -5.25
CA VAL A 202 -5.61 -18.80 -6.70
C VAL A 202 -6.04 -20.17 -7.24
N ASP A 203 -5.95 -21.20 -6.41
CA ASP A 203 -6.36 -22.57 -6.75
C ASP A 203 -7.87 -22.69 -7.01
N GLY A 204 -8.69 -21.84 -6.37
CA GLY A 204 -10.14 -21.76 -6.63
C GLY A 204 -10.52 -21.07 -7.96
N VAL A 205 -9.62 -20.29 -8.57
CA VAL A 205 -9.88 -19.57 -9.84
C VAL A 205 -9.60 -20.44 -11.05
N ILE A 206 -8.70 -21.43 -10.94
CA ILE A 206 -8.32 -22.34 -12.03
C ILE A 206 -9.23 -23.58 -12.07
N ALA A 207 -9.91 -23.90 -10.97
CA ALA A 207 -10.75 -25.09 -10.82
C ALA A 207 -12.22 -24.89 -11.29
N ARG A 208 -12.53 -23.88 -12.12
CA ARG A 208 -13.84 -23.70 -12.76
C ARG A 208 -13.74 -23.68 -14.28
#